data_AF-A0AA45C7C8-F1
#
_entry.id   AF-A0AA45C7C8-F1
#
_cell.length_a   1.000
_cell.length_b   1.000
_cell.length_c   1.000
_cell.angle_alpha   90.00
_cell.angle_beta   90.00
_cell.angle_gamma   90.00
#
_symmetry.space_group_name_H-M   'P 1'
#
loop_
_entity.id
_entity.type
_entity.pdbx_description
1 polymer ?
#
loop_
_entity_poly.entity_id
_entity_poly.type
_entity_poly.pdbx_seq_one_letter_code
_entity_poly.pdbx_strand_id
1 'polypeptide(L)'
;MNNNDDFKKFIDRILKDNPELKNFNLDFLKDINEDDVNEILDKLKIASEKFIKSEQKATKKAYEIIDFKDEDLVIDYDSYLKTIISFPFALAVGEDILNNESTSGIYKGFYFGNKISFEYDDIFELITIKRIVAMDIATIIRKHFMKFLYFKNKLKNYLEDIVYKYLKVFGFSEDIDIFELREFNFVVRLKPKHYDSFEDMFDDLIEDKSEKFKLMKAYLITEFSIAIID
;
A
#
# COMPACT_ATOMS: atom_id res chain seq x y z
N MET A 1 0.11 19.35 23.55
CA MET A 1 1.26 19.14 22.66
C MET A 1 2.30 18.35 23.43
N ASN A 2 2.28 17.02 23.35
CA ASN A 2 3.35 16.20 23.91
C ASN A 2 4.58 16.29 22.98
N ASN A 3 5.75 16.53 23.55
CA ASN A 3 7.01 16.55 22.81
C ASN A 3 7.19 15.21 22.09
N ASN A 4 7.74 15.24 20.86
CA ASN A 4 8.01 14.02 20.09
C ASN A 4 8.85 12.98 20.88
N ASP A 5 9.72 13.45 21.79
CA ASP A 5 10.52 12.59 22.66
C ASP A 5 9.69 11.85 23.72
N ASP A 6 8.59 12.44 24.21
CA ASP A 6 7.72 11.81 25.20
C ASP A 6 6.78 10.79 24.53
N PHE A 7 6.30 11.09 23.32
CA PHE A 7 5.55 10.11 22.52
C PHE A 7 6.42 8.91 22.13
N LYS A 8 7.68 9.14 21.75
CA LYS A 8 8.60 8.06 21.43
C LYS A 8 8.83 7.12 22.62
N LYS A 9 9.07 7.67 23.82
CA LYS A 9 9.19 6.87 25.06
C LYS A 9 7.91 6.09 25.39
N PHE A 10 6.75 6.69 25.11
CA PHE A 10 5.45 6.04 25.29
C PHE A 10 5.28 4.84 24.36
N ILE A 11 5.58 5.00 23.06
CA ILE A 11 5.56 3.91 22.08
C ILE A 11 6.59 2.83 22.44
N ASP A 12 7.82 3.21 22.83
CA ASP A 12 8.86 2.26 23.25
C ASP A 12 8.40 1.40 24.43
N ARG A 13 7.67 1.98 25.39
CA ARG A 13 7.07 1.24 26.51
C ARG A 13 6.00 0.27 26.02
N ILE A 14 5.07 0.73 25.17
CA ILE A 14 4.00 -0.10 24.61
C ILE A 14 4.57 -1.32 23.88
N LEU A 15 5.58 -1.11 23.02
CA LEU A 15 6.21 -2.17 22.23
C LEU A 15 7.09 -3.12 23.06
N LYS A 16 7.58 -2.66 24.22
CA LYS A 16 8.30 -3.51 25.18
C LYS A 16 7.33 -4.45 25.90
N ASP A 17 6.17 -3.93 26.29
CA ASP A 17 5.17 -4.69 27.03
C ASP A 17 4.30 -5.57 26.10
N ASN A 18 4.19 -5.20 24.82
CA ASN A 18 3.37 -5.88 23.80
C ASN A 18 4.18 -6.01 22.48
N PRO A 19 5.20 -6.89 22.44
CA PRO A 19 6.11 -7.01 21.30
C PRO A 19 5.43 -7.39 19.98
N GLU A 20 4.26 -8.01 20.03
CA GLU A 20 3.40 -8.35 18.90
C GLU A 20 2.83 -7.13 18.15
N LEU A 21 2.88 -5.94 18.76
CA LEU A 21 2.38 -4.70 18.16
C LEU A 21 3.40 -4.01 17.23
N LYS A 22 4.64 -4.52 17.15
CA LYS A 22 5.71 -3.96 16.29
C LYS A 22 5.37 -3.92 14.80
N ASN A 23 4.37 -4.68 14.37
CA ASN A 23 3.92 -4.74 12.98
C ASN A 23 2.86 -3.68 12.63
N PHE A 24 2.40 -2.89 13.61
CA PHE A 24 1.42 -1.83 13.42
C PHE A 24 2.09 -0.46 13.41
N ASN A 25 1.57 0.44 12.57
CA ASN A 25 1.88 1.86 12.73
C ASN A 25 1.07 2.39 13.92
N LEU A 26 1.75 2.82 14.98
CA LEU A 26 1.14 3.32 16.22
C LEU A 26 1.11 4.85 16.30
N ASP A 27 1.50 5.57 15.25
CA ASP A 27 1.54 7.03 15.22
C ASP A 27 0.16 7.66 15.47
N PHE A 28 -0.92 6.95 15.14
CA PHE A 28 -2.29 7.39 15.41
C PHE A 28 -2.62 7.51 16.91
N LEU A 29 -1.86 6.83 17.79
CA LEU A 29 -2.00 6.96 19.25
C LEU A 29 -1.58 8.33 19.78
N LYS A 30 -0.93 9.17 18.96
CA LYS A 30 -0.44 10.50 19.36
C LYS A 30 -1.58 11.45 19.76
N ASP A 31 -2.75 11.26 19.15
CA ASP A 31 -3.90 12.16 19.28
C ASP A 31 -5.07 11.54 20.05
N ILE A 32 -4.87 10.36 20.66
CA ILE A 32 -5.89 9.60 21.39
C ILE A 32 -5.80 9.86 22.91
N ASN A 33 -6.95 9.92 23.60
CA ASN A 33 -7.02 10.05 25.06
C ASN A 33 -6.49 8.79 25.76
N GLU A 34 -5.79 8.96 26.90
CA GLU A 34 -5.18 7.83 27.63
C GLU A 34 -6.17 6.72 28.02
N ASP A 35 -7.44 7.08 28.29
CA ASP A 35 -8.49 6.12 28.64
C ASP A 35 -8.86 5.20 27.46
N ASP A 36 -8.82 5.72 26.23
CA ASP A 36 -9.12 4.98 25.00
C ASP A 36 -7.91 4.17 24.50
N VAL A 37 -6.70 4.56 24.89
CA VAL A 37 -5.47 3.86 24.45
C VAL A 37 -5.47 2.41 24.89
N ASN A 38 -5.84 2.10 26.13
CA ASN A 38 -5.80 0.71 26.62
C ASN A 38 -6.78 -0.19 25.85
N GLU A 39 -7.98 0.32 25.54
CA GLU A 39 -8.96 -0.42 24.74
C GLU A 39 -8.43 -0.69 23.32
N ILE A 40 -7.80 0.32 22.69
CA ILE A 40 -7.20 0.18 21.37
C ILE A 40 -6.04 -0.81 21.39
N LEU A 41 -5.17 -0.75 22.40
CA LEU A 41 -4.07 -1.68 22.55
C LEU A 41 -4.56 -3.12 22.67
N ASP A 42 -5.62 -3.38 23.45
CA ASP A 42 -6.19 -4.72 23.56
C ASP A 42 -6.82 -5.20 22.25
N LYS A 43 -7.52 -4.32 21.50
CA LYS A 43 -8.00 -4.65 20.15
C LYS A 43 -6.86 -4.98 19.19
N LEU A 44 -5.77 -4.22 19.22
CA LEU A 44 -4.60 -4.47 18.39
C LEU A 44 -3.90 -5.78 18.74
N LYS A 45 -3.80 -6.14 20.02
CA LYS A 45 -3.24 -7.44 20.43
C LYS A 45 -4.07 -8.60 19.91
N ILE A 46 -5.38 -8.53 20.08
CA ILE A 46 -6.31 -9.55 19.55
C ILE A 46 -6.18 -9.64 18.02
N ALA A 47 -6.09 -8.50 17.33
CA ALA A 47 -5.86 -8.47 15.88
C ALA A 47 -4.51 -9.08 15.50
N SER A 48 -3.44 -8.81 16.26
CA SER A 48 -2.11 -9.36 16.02
C SER A 48 -2.09 -10.89 16.18
N GLU A 49 -2.71 -11.41 17.24
CA GLU A 49 -2.82 -12.87 17.44
C GLU A 49 -3.61 -13.56 16.32
N LYS A 50 -4.73 -12.95 15.90
CA LYS A 50 -5.52 -13.44 14.77
C LYS A 50 -4.70 -13.42 13.49
N PHE A 51 -3.99 -12.32 13.24
CA PHE A 51 -3.12 -12.18 12.08
C PHE A 51 -2.06 -13.28 12.04
N ILE A 52 -1.34 -13.53 13.14
CA ILE A 52 -0.30 -14.57 13.18
C ILE A 52 -0.89 -15.96 12.85
N LYS A 53 -2.08 -16.29 13.37
CA LYS A 53 -2.74 -17.57 13.09
C LYS A 53 -3.17 -17.68 11.62
N SER A 54 -3.82 -16.65 11.10
CA SER A 54 -4.27 -16.60 9.70
C SER A 54 -3.07 -16.58 8.74
N GLU A 55 -2.00 -15.90 9.11
CA GLU A 55 -0.77 -15.79 8.32
C GLU A 55 -0.12 -17.16 8.11
N GLN A 56 0.04 -17.97 9.15
CA GLN A 56 0.65 -19.30 9.03
C GLN A 56 -0.11 -20.20 8.05
N LYS A 57 -1.44 -20.18 8.09
CA LYS A 57 -2.31 -20.97 7.22
C LYS A 57 -2.31 -20.43 5.79
N ALA A 58 -2.50 -19.13 5.62
CA ALA A 58 -2.55 -18.49 4.31
C ALA A 58 -1.20 -18.54 3.59
N THR A 59 -0.09 -18.48 4.32
CA THR A 59 1.26 -18.47 3.73
C THR A 59 1.52 -19.70 2.89
N LYS A 60 1.28 -20.89 3.46
CA LYS A 60 1.48 -22.15 2.74
C LYS A 60 0.59 -22.23 1.50
N LYS A 61 -0.70 -21.96 1.65
CA LYS A 61 -1.67 -21.97 0.54
C LYS A 61 -1.25 -21.00 -0.59
N ALA A 62 -0.80 -19.80 -0.22
CA ALA A 62 -0.43 -18.78 -1.19
C ALA A 62 0.78 -19.23 -2.01
N TYR A 63 1.83 -19.74 -1.37
CA TYR A 63 3.01 -20.25 -2.06
C TYR A 63 2.68 -21.44 -2.97
N GLU A 64 1.83 -22.37 -2.54
CA GLU A 64 1.41 -23.50 -3.39
C GLU A 64 0.70 -23.07 -4.68
N ILE A 65 -0.05 -21.96 -4.65
CA ILE A 65 -0.78 -21.44 -5.82
C ILE A 65 0.14 -20.68 -6.78
N ILE A 66 1.18 -20.03 -6.26
CA ILE A 66 2.13 -19.22 -7.07
C ILE A 66 3.44 -19.94 -7.37
N ASP A 67 3.55 -21.23 -7.06
CA ASP A 67 4.73 -22.07 -7.34
C ASP A 67 4.81 -22.42 -8.84
N PHE A 68 5.06 -21.40 -9.65
CA PHE A 68 5.27 -21.52 -11.09
C PHE A 68 6.75 -21.66 -11.42
N LYS A 69 7.07 -22.53 -12.39
CA LYS A 69 8.41 -22.56 -12.95
C LYS A 69 8.63 -21.34 -13.84
N ASP A 70 9.89 -20.92 -13.96
CA ASP A 70 10.29 -19.78 -14.81
C ASP A 70 9.86 -19.92 -16.29
N GLU A 71 9.71 -21.17 -16.79
CA GLU A 71 9.26 -21.47 -18.16
C GLU A 71 7.76 -21.29 -18.36
N ASP A 72 6.97 -21.37 -17.29
CA ASP A 72 5.51 -21.21 -17.30
C ASP A 72 5.09 -19.74 -17.14
N LEU A 73 6.06 -18.85 -16.86
CA LEU A 73 5.84 -17.42 -16.68
C LEU A 73 5.94 -16.66 -18.01
N VAL A 74 4.87 -15.97 -18.36
CA VAL A 74 4.82 -15.04 -19.49
C VAL A 74 5.21 -13.65 -19.00
N ILE A 75 6.47 -13.26 -19.24
CA ILE A 75 7.02 -11.95 -18.85
C ILE A 75 7.06 -11.04 -20.08
N ASP A 76 5.96 -10.34 -20.29
CA ASP A 76 5.82 -9.26 -21.26
C ASP A 76 5.02 -8.09 -20.66
N TYR A 77 4.89 -7.01 -21.43
CA TYR A 77 4.19 -5.80 -20.99
C TYR A 77 2.74 -6.05 -20.57
N ASP A 78 1.95 -6.76 -21.39
CA ASP A 78 0.51 -6.95 -21.15
C ASP A 78 0.28 -7.88 -19.96
N SER A 79 1.07 -8.94 -19.86
CA SER A 79 1.03 -9.90 -18.77
C SER A 79 1.41 -9.25 -17.44
N TYR A 80 2.44 -8.40 -17.44
CA TYR A 80 2.85 -7.65 -16.27
C TYR A 80 1.79 -6.62 -15.83
N LEU A 81 1.23 -5.83 -16.77
CA LEU A 81 0.14 -4.90 -16.45
C LEU A 81 -1.05 -5.62 -15.79
N LYS A 82 -1.51 -6.73 -16.40
CA LYS A 82 -2.61 -7.54 -15.84
C LYS A 82 -2.30 -8.07 -14.45
N THR A 83 -1.03 -8.43 -14.22
CA THR A 83 -0.56 -8.90 -12.92
C THR A 83 -0.66 -7.82 -11.86
N ILE A 84 -0.10 -6.63 -12.11
CA ILE A 84 -0.12 -5.55 -11.12
C ILE A 84 -1.53 -4.98 -10.90
N ILE A 85 -2.38 -4.97 -11.93
CA ILE A 85 -3.80 -4.57 -11.78
C ILE A 85 -4.56 -5.59 -10.93
N SER A 86 -4.30 -6.88 -11.11
CA SER A 86 -4.93 -7.94 -10.30
C SER A 86 -4.40 -7.93 -8.86
N PHE A 87 -3.11 -7.64 -8.70
CA PHE A 87 -2.33 -7.78 -7.47
C PHE A 87 -1.51 -6.52 -7.18
N PRO A 88 -2.16 -5.42 -6.75
CA PRO A 88 -1.45 -4.17 -6.47
C PRO A 88 -0.54 -4.28 -5.24
N PHE A 89 0.56 -3.51 -5.25
CA PHE A 89 1.58 -3.55 -4.20
C PHE A 89 1.17 -2.89 -2.87
N ALA A 90 0.26 -1.90 -2.87
CA ALA A 90 -0.19 -1.25 -1.64
C ALA A 90 -1.43 -1.92 -1.05
N LEU A 91 -1.41 -1.99 0.28
CA LEU A 91 -2.51 -2.42 1.12
C LEU A 91 -2.95 -1.22 1.95
N ALA A 92 -4.09 -0.63 1.62
CA ALA A 92 -4.79 0.26 2.53
C ALA A 92 -5.70 -0.59 3.42
N VAL A 93 -5.45 -0.58 4.73
CA VAL A 93 -6.27 -1.27 5.73
C VAL A 93 -6.96 -0.17 6.55
N GLY A 94 -8.25 0.02 6.33
CA GLY A 94 -9.07 0.96 7.11
C GLY A 94 -9.38 0.46 8.51
N GLU A 95 -9.82 1.36 9.39
CA GLU A 95 -10.20 1.06 10.78
C GLU A 95 -11.34 0.02 10.85
N ASP A 96 -12.21 0.01 9.84
CA ASP A 96 -13.34 -0.90 9.67
C ASP A 96 -12.93 -2.39 9.71
N ILE A 97 -11.69 -2.70 9.33
CA ILE A 97 -11.15 -4.07 9.33
C ILE A 97 -10.92 -4.59 10.76
N LEU A 98 -10.77 -3.71 11.75
CA LEU A 98 -10.65 -4.09 13.16
C LEU A 98 -12.00 -4.57 13.75
N ASN A 99 -13.12 -4.27 13.09
CA ASN A 99 -14.47 -4.55 13.60
C ASN A 99 -14.97 -5.98 13.33
N ASN A 100 -14.12 -6.90 12.85
CA ASN A 100 -14.39 -8.35 12.74
C ASN A 100 -15.63 -8.74 11.90
N GLU A 101 -16.04 -7.97 10.90
CA GLU A 101 -16.98 -8.54 9.92
C GLU A 101 -16.23 -9.60 9.11
N SER A 102 -16.52 -10.88 9.40
CA SER A 102 -15.90 -12.04 8.79
C SER A 102 -16.16 -12.04 7.28
N THR A 103 -15.27 -11.38 6.54
CA THR A 103 -15.31 -11.35 5.08
C THR A 103 -14.47 -12.51 4.59
N SER A 104 -15.10 -13.65 4.38
CA SER A 104 -14.52 -14.71 3.55
C SER A 104 -14.77 -14.41 2.08
N GLY A 105 -13.95 -14.95 1.20
CA GLY A 105 -14.10 -14.69 -0.23
C GLY A 105 -13.05 -15.37 -1.08
N ILE A 106 -13.02 -14.95 -2.34
CA ILE A 106 -12.07 -15.47 -3.33
C ILE A 106 -11.36 -14.31 -4.02
N TYR A 107 -10.04 -14.28 -3.88
CA TYR A 107 -9.18 -13.31 -4.53
C TYR A 107 -8.61 -13.91 -5.82
N LYS A 108 -9.10 -13.44 -6.97
CA LYS A 108 -8.78 -13.98 -8.29
C LYS A 108 -8.04 -12.95 -9.13
N GLY A 109 -7.19 -13.42 -10.02
CA GLY A 109 -6.45 -12.52 -10.90
C GLY A 109 -5.61 -13.25 -11.94
N PHE A 110 -4.89 -12.44 -12.70
CA PHE A 110 -3.91 -12.93 -13.67
C PHE A 110 -2.50 -12.75 -13.10
N TYR A 111 -1.66 -13.77 -13.20
CA TYR A 111 -0.32 -13.81 -12.65
C TYR A 111 0.65 -14.31 -13.71
N PHE A 112 1.35 -13.38 -14.36
CA PHE A 112 2.38 -13.67 -15.37
C PHE A 112 2.01 -14.80 -16.35
N GLY A 113 0.85 -14.69 -17.01
CA GLY A 113 0.37 -15.70 -17.96
C GLY A 113 -0.70 -16.63 -17.40
N ASN A 114 -0.81 -16.74 -16.08
CA ASN A 114 -1.60 -17.76 -15.41
C ASN A 114 -2.82 -17.16 -14.70
N LYS A 115 -3.95 -17.87 -14.72
CA LYS A 115 -5.12 -17.48 -13.90
C LYS A 115 -4.98 -18.12 -12.53
N ILE A 116 -5.02 -17.31 -11.47
CA ILE A 116 -4.93 -17.79 -10.09
C ILE A 116 -6.13 -17.36 -9.27
N SER A 117 -6.40 -18.11 -8.21
CA SER A 117 -7.56 -17.95 -7.34
C SER A 117 -7.19 -18.39 -5.93
N PHE A 118 -7.23 -17.47 -4.97
CA PHE A 118 -7.00 -17.74 -3.56
C PHE A 118 -8.32 -17.67 -2.80
N GLU A 119 -8.68 -18.73 -2.10
CA GLU A 119 -9.75 -18.69 -1.11
C GLU A 119 -9.19 -18.16 0.21
N TYR A 120 -9.90 -17.23 0.83
CA TYR A 120 -9.55 -16.68 2.14
C TYR A 120 -10.76 -16.71 3.06
N ASP A 121 -10.53 -17.09 4.31
CA ASP A 121 -11.60 -17.23 5.31
C ASP A 121 -11.83 -15.93 6.10
N ASP A 122 -10.84 -15.05 6.12
CA ASP A 122 -10.89 -13.75 6.79
C ASP A 122 -9.97 -12.72 6.12
N ILE A 123 -10.11 -11.47 6.55
CA ILE A 123 -9.34 -10.33 6.03
C ILE A 123 -7.83 -10.46 6.28
N PHE A 124 -7.40 -11.11 7.36
CA PHE A 124 -5.99 -11.30 7.67
C PHE A 124 -5.35 -12.34 6.73
N GLU A 125 -6.08 -13.39 6.36
CA GLU A 125 -5.68 -14.30 5.28
C GLU A 125 -5.53 -13.54 3.96
N LEU A 126 -6.49 -12.68 3.59
CA LEU A 126 -6.41 -11.87 2.38
C LEU A 126 -5.19 -10.93 2.37
N ILE A 127 -4.92 -10.23 3.48
CA ILE A 127 -3.74 -9.36 3.64
C ILE A 127 -2.46 -10.18 3.46
N THR A 128 -2.39 -11.36 4.08
CA THR A 128 -1.24 -12.27 3.96
C THR A 128 -1.01 -12.71 2.52
N ILE A 129 -2.06 -13.14 1.83
CA ILE A 129 -2.00 -13.55 0.41
C ILE A 129 -1.46 -12.41 -0.44
N LYS A 130 -2.03 -11.21 -0.31
CA LYS A 130 -1.60 -10.02 -1.07
C LYS A 130 -0.13 -9.70 -0.83
N ARG A 131 0.34 -9.76 0.42
CA ARG A 131 1.75 -9.53 0.77
C ARG A 131 2.67 -10.55 0.10
N ILE A 132 2.32 -11.83 0.13
CA ILE A 132 3.13 -12.90 -0.48
C ILE A 132 3.21 -12.73 -1.99
N VAL A 133 2.07 -12.47 -2.64
CA VAL A 133 2.03 -12.22 -4.08
C VAL A 133 2.91 -11.02 -4.45
N ALA A 134 2.81 -9.91 -3.71
CA ALA A 134 3.67 -8.74 -3.92
C ALA A 134 5.17 -9.06 -3.78
N MET A 135 5.56 -9.84 -2.76
CA MET A 135 6.94 -10.27 -2.54
C MET A 135 7.45 -11.18 -3.67
N ASP A 136 6.60 -12.08 -4.17
CA ASP A 136 6.97 -12.98 -5.26
C ASP A 136 7.10 -12.22 -6.59
N ILE A 137 6.20 -11.29 -6.91
CA ILE A 137 6.34 -10.39 -8.07
C ILE A 137 7.67 -9.64 -8.01
N ALA A 138 8.03 -9.07 -6.85
CA ALA A 138 9.31 -8.39 -6.69
C ALA A 138 10.50 -9.33 -6.92
N THR A 139 10.39 -10.59 -6.51
CA THR A 139 11.39 -11.63 -6.73
C THR A 139 11.50 -12.00 -8.22
N ILE A 140 10.39 -12.15 -8.93
CA ILE A 140 10.33 -12.40 -10.37
C ILE A 140 10.99 -11.25 -11.14
N ILE A 141 10.68 -9.99 -10.79
CA ILE A 141 11.29 -8.82 -11.41
C ILE A 141 12.83 -8.87 -11.26
N ARG A 142 13.33 -9.19 -10.06
CA ARG A 142 14.79 -9.27 -9.82
C ARG A 142 15.43 -10.42 -10.61
N LYS A 143 14.84 -11.62 -10.58
CA LYS A 143 15.37 -12.81 -11.27
C LYS A 143 15.37 -12.63 -12.78
N HIS A 144 14.34 -11.99 -13.32
CA HIS A 144 14.12 -11.84 -14.76
C HIS A 144 14.30 -10.41 -15.25
N PHE A 145 15.09 -9.60 -14.55
CA PHE A 145 15.21 -8.15 -14.78
C PHE A 145 15.41 -7.77 -16.25
N MET A 146 16.24 -8.53 -16.98
CA MET A 146 16.48 -8.30 -18.41
C MET A 146 15.22 -8.42 -19.26
N LYS A 147 14.29 -9.34 -18.94
CA LYS A 147 12.99 -9.47 -19.62
C LYS A 147 12.12 -8.23 -19.38
N PHE A 148 12.12 -7.69 -18.17
CA PHE A 148 11.37 -6.48 -17.81
C PHE A 148 11.93 -5.22 -18.46
N LEU A 149 13.27 -5.12 -18.63
CA LEU A 149 13.90 -3.98 -19.29
C LEU A 149 13.37 -3.74 -20.71
N TYR A 150 13.02 -4.78 -21.46
CA TYR A 150 12.49 -4.65 -22.82
C TYR A 150 11.22 -3.80 -22.93
N PHE A 151 10.43 -3.72 -21.86
CA PHE A 151 9.19 -2.93 -21.85
C PHE A 151 9.19 -1.82 -20.79
N LYS A 152 10.32 -1.53 -20.15
CA LYS A 152 10.44 -0.44 -19.16
C LYS A 152 9.92 0.90 -19.70
N ASN A 153 10.34 1.29 -20.90
CA ASN A 153 9.92 2.55 -21.50
C ASN A 153 8.41 2.58 -21.81
N LYS A 154 7.80 1.44 -22.16
CA LYS A 154 6.35 1.36 -22.35
C LYS A 154 5.61 1.59 -21.03
N LEU A 155 6.12 1.03 -19.91
CA LEU A 155 5.56 1.28 -18.59
C LEU A 155 5.73 2.73 -18.17
N LYS A 156 6.92 3.31 -18.40
CA LYS A 156 7.18 4.73 -18.11
C LYS A 156 6.15 5.61 -18.78
N ASN A 157 5.99 5.47 -20.09
CA ASN A 157 5.05 6.27 -20.88
C ASN A 157 3.60 6.05 -20.42
N TYR A 158 3.22 4.81 -20.11
CA TYR A 158 1.90 4.49 -19.59
C TYR A 158 1.60 5.21 -18.26
N LEU A 159 2.56 5.22 -17.34
CA LEU A 159 2.43 5.90 -16.05
C LEU A 159 2.37 7.43 -16.23
N GLU A 160 3.25 7.99 -17.06
CA GLU A 160 3.23 9.42 -17.40
C GLU A 160 1.88 9.82 -17.96
N ASP A 161 1.38 9.09 -18.96
CA ASP A 161 0.10 9.40 -19.62
C ASP A 161 -1.09 9.35 -18.65
N ILE A 162 -1.13 8.37 -17.75
CA ILE A 162 -2.22 8.25 -16.77
C ILE A 162 -2.15 9.38 -15.75
N VAL A 163 -0.96 9.68 -15.22
CA VAL A 163 -0.80 10.74 -14.24
C VAL A 163 -1.08 12.10 -14.86
N TYR A 164 -0.61 12.38 -16.08
CA TYR A 164 -0.94 13.62 -16.78
C TYR A 164 -2.45 13.76 -17.02
N LYS A 165 -3.13 12.67 -17.40
CA LYS A 165 -4.60 12.69 -17.54
C LYS A 165 -5.29 12.97 -16.22
N TYR A 166 -4.85 12.33 -15.14
CA TYR A 166 -5.36 12.56 -13.79
C TYR A 166 -5.17 14.04 -13.41
N LEU A 167 -3.94 14.56 -13.45
CA LEU A 167 -3.65 15.95 -13.12
C LEU A 167 -4.47 16.92 -13.95
N LYS A 168 -4.66 16.66 -15.25
CA LYS A 168 -5.50 17.49 -16.12
C LYS A 168 -6.99 17.46 -15.73
N VAL A 169 -7.53 16.28 -15.41
CA VAL A 169 -8.94 16.13 -15.02
C VAL A 169 -9.24 16.86 -13.71
N PHE A 170 -8.30 16.85 -12.78
CA PHE A 170 -8.45 17.52 -11.48
C PHE A 170 -7.93 18.96 -11.45
N GLY A 171 -7.49 19.50 -12.60
CA GLY A 171 -7.05 20.91 -12.72
C GLY A 171 -5.65 21.21 -12.17
N PHE A 172 -4.84 20.19 -11.88
CA PHE A 172 -3.50 20.33 -11.27
C PHE A 172 -2.33 20.27 -12.28
N SER A 173 -2.59 20.16 -13.58
CA SER A 173 -1.54 19.98 -14.59
C SER A 173 -0.57 21.17 -14.71
N GLU A 174 -1.02 22.36 -14.33
CA GLU A 174 -0.20 23.58 -14.34
C GLU A 174 0.63 23.72 -13.06
N ASP A 175 0.19 23.14 -11.94
CA ASP A 175 0.78 23.33 -10.62
C ASP A 175 1.69 22.18 -10.15
N ILE A 176 1.50 20.98 -10.72
CA ILE A 176 2.18 19.75 -10.28
C ILE A 176 2.95 19.11 -11.43
N ASP A 177 4.19 18.71 -11.17
CA ASP A 177 5.03 17.92 -12.08
C ASP A 177 5.29 16.51 -11.54
N ILE A 178 5.57 15.59 -12.47
CA ILE A 178 6.16 14.29 -12.16
C ILE A 178 7.63 14.51 -11.82
N PHE A 179 8.01 14.21 -10.58
CA PHE A 179 9.40 14.30 -10.10
C PHE A 179 10.18 13.00 -10.32
N GLU A 180 9.57 11.87 -9.98
CA GLU A 180 10.21 10.55 -10.07
C GLU A 180 9.21 9.49 -10.53
N LEU A 181 9.70 8.53 -11.31
CA LEU A 181 8.96 7.35 -11.74
C LEU A 181 9.76 6.08 -11.41
N ARG A 182 9.12 5.13 -10.74
CA ARG A 182 9.64 3.77 -10.53
C ARG A 182 8.69 2.80 -11.22
N GLU A 183 8.98 2.49 -12.47
CA GLU A 183 8.03 1.86 -13.38
C GLU A 183 7.65 0.44 -12.94
N PHE A 184 8.60 -0.33 -12.44
CA PHE A 184 8.36 -1.71 -11.98
C PHE A 184 7.70 -1.82 -10.59
N ASN A 185 7.64 -0.70 -9.86
CA ASN A 185 6.91 -0.62 -8.60
C ASN A 185 5.60 0.15 -8.77
N PHE A 186 5.35 0.65 -9.99
CA PHE A 186 4.24 1.56 -10.28
C PHE A 186 4.24 2.77 -9.34
N VAL A 187 5.39 3.32 -8.95
CA VAL A 187 5.41 4.50 -8.07
C VAL A 187 5.64 5.75 -8.91
N VAL A 188 4.75 6.74 -8.77
CA VAL A 188 4.97 8.11 -9.26
C VAL A 188 5.12 9.01 -8.05
N ARG A 189 6.20 9.80 -8.02
CA ARG A 189 6.34 10.90 -7.06
C ARG A 189 6.04 12.20 -7.77
N LEU A 190 5.14 12.97 -7.19
CA LEU A 190 4.75 14.28 -7.68
C LEU A 190 5.45 15.36 -6.87
N LYS A 191 5.62 16.53 -7.46
CA LYS A 191 6.07 17.74 -6.75
C LYS A 191 5.32 18.97 -7.25
N PRO A 192 5.10 19.97 -6.40
CA PRO A 192 4.68 21.28 -6.86
C PRO A 192 5.74 21.90 -7.78
N LYS A 193 5.31 22.69 -8.77
CA LYS A 193 6.23 23.42 -9.68
C LYS A 193 6.77 24.70 -9.06
N HIS A 194 5.92 25.36 -8.27
CA HIS A 194 6.16 26.72 -7.78
C HIS A 194 6.27 26.82 -6.25
N TYR A 195 6.29 25.67 -5.56
CA TYR A 195 6.33 25.59 -4.11
C TYR A 195 7.40 24.59 -3.66
N ASP A 196 7.95 24.80 -2.47
CA ASP A 196 8.97 23.92 -1.89
C ASP A 196 8.36 22.61 -1.36
N SER A 197 7.08 22.66 -0.94
CA SER A 197 6.33 21.51 -0.44
C SER A 197 4.87 21.52 -0.88
N PHE A 198 4.21 20.36 -0.78
CA PHE A 198 2.76 20.30 -1.00
C PHE A 198 2.02 21.08 0.08
N GLU A 199 2.51 21.09 1.33
CA GLU A 199 1.97 21.93 2.39
C GLU A 199 1.92 23.41 1.97
N ASP A 200 3.00 23.94 1.42
CA ASP A 200 3.06 25.34 0.96
C ASP A 200 2.07 25.61 -0.18
N MET A 201 1.94 24.69 -1.14
CA MET A 201 0.99 24.79 -2.25
C MET A 201 -0.46 24.77 -1.75
N PHE A 202 -0.79 23.87 -0.83
CA PHE A 202 -2.13 23.80 -0.25
C PHE A 202 -2.42 24.97 0.68
N ASP A 203 -1.39 25.50 1.36
CA ASP A 203 -1.55 26.63 2.25
C ASP A 203 -1.96 27.91 1.54
N ASP A 204 -1.51 28.07 0.29
CA ASP A 204 -1.85 29.18 -0.61
C ASP A 204 -3.21 28.98 -1.32
N LEU A 205 -3.57 27.74 -1.69
CA LEU A 205 -4.78 27.45 -2.49
C LEU A 205 -6.07 27.25 -1.67
N ILE A 206 -5.97 26.92 -0.40
CA ILE A 206 -7.12 26.61 0.48
C ILE A 206 -6.97 27.44 1.75
N GLU A 207 -8.05 27.97 2.33
CA GLU A 207 -7.94 28.74 3.60
C GLU A 207 -8.16 27.84 4.84
N ASP A 208 -9.02 26.82 4.75
CA ASP A 208 -9.38 25.93 5.86
C ASP A 208 -8.37 24.77 6.03
N LYS A 209 -7.67 24.74 7.17
CA LYS A 209 -6.71 23.67 7.54
C LYS A 209 -7.32 22.27 7.63
N SER A 210 -8.57 22.14 8.04
CA SER A 210 -9.26 20.85 8.17
C SER A 210 -9.62 20.27 6.79
N GLU A 211 -9.97 21.13 5.84
CA GLU A 211 -10.23 20.75 4.45
C GLU A 211 -8.93 20.41 3.73
N LYS A 212 -7.85 21.19 3.92
CA LYS A 212 -6.49 20.87 3.42
C LYS A 212 -6.07 19.45 3.81
N PHE A 213 -6.16 19.14 5.11
CA PHE A 213 -5.70 17.85 5.62
C PHE A 213 -6.57 16.69 5.14
N LYS A 214 -7.90 16.90 5.00
CA LYS A 214 -8.81 15.91 4.41
C LYS A 214 -8.53 15.69 2.93
N LEU A 215 -8.26 16.76 2.16
CA LEU A 215 -7.90 16.68 0.75
C LEU A 215 -6.53 16.03 0.54
N MET A 216 -5.51 16.35 1.36
CA MET A 216 -4.21 15.68 1.33
C MET A 216 -4.35 14.18 1.64
N LYS A 217 -5.13 13.81 2.66
CA LYS A 217 -5.42 12.40 2.96
C LYS A 217 -6.22 11.72 1.85
N ALA A 218 -7.24 12.38 1.30
CA ALA A 218 -8.01 11.84 0.18
C ALA A 218 -7.14 11.67 -1.07
N TYR A 219 -6.25 12.62 -1.36
CA TYR A 219 -5.26 12.58 -2.44
C TYR A 219 -4.25 11.44 -2.27
N LEU A 220 -3.83 11.17 -1.03
CA LEU A 220 -3.03 10.00 -0.64
C LEU A 220 -3.79 8.67 -0.72
N ILE A 221 -5.12 8.70 -0.51
CA ILE A 221 -5.99 7.51 -0.39
C ILE A 221 -6.68 7.15 -1.71
N THR A 222 -6.82 8.07 -2.67
CA THR A 222 -7.40 7.78 -3.99
C THR A 222 -6.43 7.01 -4.88
N GLU A 223 -6.33 5.72 -4.55
CA GLU A 223 -6.38 4.58 -5.46
C GLU A 223 -5.58 4.73 -6.76
N PHE A 224 -4.28 4.48 -6.67
CA PHE A 224 -3.62 3.24 -7.09
C PHE A 224 -2.29 3.24 -6.32
N SER A 225 -1.59 2.12 -6.18
CA SER A 225 -0.14 2.24 -5.94
C SER A 225 0.48 2.83 -7.20
N ILE A 226 0.34 4.16 -7.35
CA ILE A 226 0.97 5.13 -8.23
C ILE A 226 0.90 6.51 -7.55
N ALA A 227 1.15 6.56 -6.25
CA ALA A 227 1.54 7.77 -5.53
C ALA A 227 2.03 7.37 -4.14
N ILE A 228 3.34 7.29 -3.95
CA ILE A 228 3.89 7.49 -2.60
C ILE A 228 4.25 8.97 -2.59
N ILE A 229 3.41 9.78 -1.95
CA ILE A 229 3.84 11.11 -1.53
C ILE A 229 4.58 10.87 -0.23
N ASP A 230 5.90 11.01 -0.33
CA ASP A 230 6.74 11.35 0.81
C ASP A 230 6.87 12.87 0.81
#